data_AF-Q4JB21-F1
#
_entry.id   AF-Q4JB21-F1
#
_cell.length_a   1.000
_cell.length_b   1.000
_cell.length_c   1.000
_cell.angle_alpha   90.00
_cell.angle_beta   90.00
_cell.angle_gamma   90.00
#
_symmetry.space_group_name_H-M   'P 1'
#
loop_
_entity.id
_entity.type
_entity.pdbx_description
1 polymer ?
#
loop_
_entity_poly.entity_id
_entity_poly.type
_entity_poly.pdbx_seq_one_letter_code
_entity_poly.pdbx_strand_id
1 'polypeptide(L)'
;MQGYYGNRIIVTEIKIKGKLAIEAFNKLINALDKADLAILISTLNTRLDGTKLHIRVDKQRLIYDNKIYLKEGDDVIKIIISFKERHENISEELRKFASRAMRS
;
A
#
# COMPACT_ATOMS: atom_id res chain seq x y z
N MET A 1 -17.44 -16.95 -2.16
CA MET A 1 -16.06 -17.42 -1.87
C MET A 1 -16.08 -17.99 -0.46
N GLN A 2 -15.83 -19.30 -0.31
CA GLN A 2 -15.83 -19.97 0.99
C GLN A 2 -14.41 -19.90 1.56
N GLY A 3 -14.30 -19.40 2.80
CA GLY A 3 -13.04 -19.43 3.55
C GLY A 3 -12.79 -20.82 4.14
N TYR A 4 -11.51 -21.15 4.32
CA TYR A 4 -11.07 -22.27 5.16
C TYR A 4 -11.77 -22.13 6.53
N TYR A 5 -12.54 -23.14 6.95
CA TYR A 5 -13.35 -23.21 8.19
C TYR A 5 -14.75 -22.58 8.23
N GLY A 6 -15.40 -22.23 7.11
CA GLY A 6 -16.83 -21.87 7.14
C GLY A 6 -17.18 -20.55 7.84
N ASN A 7 -16.18 -19.73 8.18
CA ASN A 7 -16.38 -18.36 8.67
C ASN A 7 -16.83 -17.44 7.51
N ARG A 8 -17.81 -16.58 7.78
CA ARG A 8 -18.25 -15.53 6.83
C ARG A 8 -17.13 -14.52 6.63
N ILE A 9 -16.47 -14.55 5.47
CA ILE A 9 -15.54 -13.51 5.05
C ILE A 9 -16.35 -12.34 4.52
N ILE A 10 -16.35 -11.22 5.26
CA ILE A 10 -16.89 -9.95 4.79
C ILE A 10 -15.76 -9.22 4.05
N VAL A 11 -15.91 -9.05 2.74
CA VAL A 11 -14.99 -8.25 1.93
C VAL A 11 -15.58 -6.86 1.75
N THR A 12 -14.96 -5.87 2.38
CA THR A 12 -15.32 -4.46 2.18
C THR A 12 -14.37 -3.86 1.13
N GLU A 13 -14.91 -3.40 0.00
CA GLU A 13 -14.13 -2.78 -1.08
C GLU A 13 -14.53 -1.30 -1.23
N ILE A 14 -13.53 -0.41 -1.28
CA ILE A 14 -13.72 1.02 -1.55
C ILE A 14 -12.91 1.37 -2.81
N LYS A 15 -13.55 2.00 -3.79
CA LYS A 15 -12.90 2.45 -5.03
C LYS A 15 -12.88 3.98 -5.08
N ILE A 16 -11.67 4.55 -5.04
CA ILE A 16 -11.44 5.98 -5.21
C ILE A 16 -10.75 6.24 -6.56
N LYS A 17 -11.09 7.36 -7.21
CA LYS A 17 -10.55 7.74 -8.53
C LYS A 17 -10.24 9.24 -8.59
N GLY A 18 -9.46 9.64 -9.59
CA GLY A 18 -9.16 11.05 -9.87
C GLY A 18 -8.39 11.73 -8.72
N LYS A 19 -8.76 12.98 -8.42
CA LYS A 19 -8.08 13.81 -7.41
C LYS A 19 -8.03 13.15 -6.03
N LEU A 20 -9.13 12.53 -5.59
CA LEU A 20 -9.21 11.84 -4.31
C LEU A 20 -8.22 10.67 -4.21
N ALA A 21 -7.99 9.95 -5.31
CA ALA A 21 -7.01 8.84 -5.33
C ALA A 21 -5.58 9.36 -5.13
N ILE A 22 -5.24 10.50 -5.72
CA ILE A 22 -3.93 11.14 -5.58
C ILE A 22 -3.74 11.63 -4.14
N GLU A 23 -4.75 12.29 -3.56
CA GLU A 23 -4.70 12.76 -2.17
C GLU A 23 -4.57 11.60 -1.17
N ALA A 24 -5.34 10.53 -1.36
CA ALA A 24 -5.24 9.34 -0.53
C ALA A 24 -3.88 8.66 -0.64
N PHE A 25 -3.31 8.56 -1.85
CA PHE A 25 -1.97 8.05 -2.07
C PHE A 25 -0.92 8.88 -1.33
N ASN A 26 -0.95 10.20 -1.48
CA ASN A 26 0.01 11.08 -0.79
C ASN A 26 -0.11 10.95 0.74
N LYS A 27 -1.32 10.90 1.28
CA LYS A 27 -1.55 10.67 2.72
C LYS A 27 -1.01 9.31 3.18
N LEU A 28 -1.23 8.26 2.40
CA LEU A 28 -0.74 6.92 2.69
C LEU A 28 0.78 6.90 2.79
N ILE A 29 1.49 7.42 1.78
CA ILE A 29 2.95 7.38 1.77
C ILE A 29 3.54 8.29 2.87
N ASN A 30 2.95 9.45 3.14
CA ASN A 30 3.40 10.35 4.21
C ASN A 30 3.11 9.81 5.62
N ALA A 31 2.21 8.85 5.76
CA ALA A 31 1.91 8.21 7.05
C ALA A 31 2.86 7.05 7.38
N LEU A 32 3.63 6.55 6.40
CA LEU A 32 4.66 5.53 6.62
C LEU A 32 5.90 6.18 7.24
N ASP A 33 6.46 5.52 8.25
CA ASP A 33 7.73 5.96 8.82
C ASP A 33 8.92 5.62 7.90
N LYS A 34 10.14 6.05 8.28
CA LYS A 34 11.34 5.83 7.46
C LYS A 34 11.68 4.34 7.30
N ALA A 35 11.36 3.51 8.31
CA ALA A 35 11.61 2.07 8.25
C ALA A 35 10.62 1.38 7.30
N ASP A 36 9.33 1.71 7.41
CA ASP A 36 8.28 1.22 6.51
C ASP A 36 8.52 1.66 5.07
N LEU A 37 8.94 2.92 4.84
CA LEU A 37 9.32 3.40 3.51
C LEU A 37 10.51 2.62 2.94
N ALA A 38 11.53 2.33 3.75
CA ALA A 38 12.67 1.52 3.32
C ALA A 38 12.25 0.10 2.95
N ILE A 39 11.35 -0.51 3.71
CA ILE A 39 10.75 -1.82 3.40
C ILE A 39 9.95 -1.76 2.10
N LEU A 40 9.11 -0.74 1.92
CA LEU A 40 8.31 -0.56 0.71
C LEU A 40 9.21 -0.48 -0.54
N ILE A 41 10.29 0.30 -0.47
CA ILE A 41 11.24 0.48 -1.57
C ILE A 41 12.01 -0.82 -1.87
N SER A 42 12.50 -1.50 -0.83
CA SER A 42 13.28 -2.74 -1.00
C SER A 42 12.44 -3.88 -1.55
N THR A 43 11.14 -3.89 -1.26
CA THR A 43 10.17 -4.89 -1.73
C THR A 43 9.32 -4.43 -2.91
N LEU A 44 9.65 -3.28 -3.52
CA LEU A 44 8.79 -2.67 -4.53
C LEU A 44 8.56 -3.57 -5.74
N ASN A 45 9.60 -4.30 -6.19
CA ASN A 45 9.52 -5.18 -7.35
C ASN A 45 8.59 -6.38 -7.15
N THR A 46 8.36 -6.83 -5.90
CA THR A 46 7.43 -7.93 -5.60
C THR A 46 6.01 -7.42 -5.30
N ARG A 47 5.87 -6.12 -5.05
CA ARG A 47 4.60 -5.45 -4.77
C ARG A 47 3.97 -4.80 -6.00
N LEU A 48 4.77 -4.52 -7.03
CA LEU A 48 4.27 -4.02 -8.31
C LEU A 48 3.93 -5.18 -9.24
N ASP A 49 2.69 -5.17 -9.72
CA ASP A 49 2.18 -6.08 -10.75
C ASP A 49 1.64 -5.24 -11.91
N GLY A 50 2.46 -5.11 -12.97
CA GLY A 50 2.17 -4.23 -14.10
C GLY A 50 2.06 -2.77 -13.69
N THR A 51 0.85 -2.20 -13.67
CA THR A 51 0.61 -0.81 -13.25
C THR A 51 -0.01 -0.71 -11.86
N LYS A 52 -0.04 -1.82 -11.10
CA LYS A 52 -0.70 -1.89 -9.79
C LYS A 52 0.33 -2.07 -8.69
N LEU A 53 0.33 -1.19 -7.70
CA LEU A 53 1.07 -1.36 -6.47
C LEU A 53 0.18 -1.99 -5.39
N HIS A 54 0.65 -3.10 -4.83
CA HIS A 54 -0.03 -3.87 -3.81
C HIS A 54 0.61 -3.61 -2.44
N ILE A 55 -0.11 -2.89 -1.60
CA ILE A 55 0.29 -2.61 -0.21
C ILE A 55 -0.61 -3.42 0.72
N ARG A 56 0.01 -4.05 1.71
CA ARG A 56 -0.69 -4.82 2.75
C ARG A 56 -0.42 -4.16 4.08
N VAL A 57 -1.49 -3.75 4.77
CA VAL A 57 -1.43 -3.03 6.04
C VAL A 57 -1.94 -3.91 7.18
N ASP A 58 -1.27 -3.88 8.33
CA ASP A 58 -1.74 -4.58 9.53
C ASP A 58 -3.02 -3.93 10.10
N LYS A 59 -4.13 -4.68 10.07
CA LYS A 59 -5.43 -4.25 10.61
C LYS A 59 -5.38 -3.91 12.10
N GLN A 60 -4.75 -4.78 12.88
CA GLN A 60 -4.75 -4.69 14.33
C GLN A 60 -3.93 -3.47 14.75
N ARG A 61 -2.71 -3.33 14.21
CA ARG A 61 -1.84 -2.18 14.49
C ARG A 61 -2.46 -0.87 14.04
N LEU A 62 -3.16 -0.84 12.90
CA LEU A 62 -3.88 0.35 12.47
C LEU A 62 -4.94 0.77 13.50
N ILE A 63 -5.68 -0.19 14.08
CA ILE A 63 -6.72 0.09 15.08
C ILE A 63 -6.11 0.49 16.42
N TYR A 64 -5.06 -0.20 16.87
CA TYR A 64 -4.44 0.03 18.19
C TYR A 64 -3.58 1.29 18.23
N ASP A 65 -2.75 1.50 17.21
CA ASP A 65 -1.70 2.54 17.22
C ASP A 65 -2.09 3.76 16.36
N ASN A 66 -3.20 3.69 15.62
CA ASN A 66 -3.63 4.68 14.62
C ASN A 66 -2.51 5.04 13.61
N LYS A 67 -1.69 4.04 13.27
CA LYS A 67 -0.52 4.16 12.39
C LYS A 67 -0.53 3.05 11.35
N ILE A 68 0.05 3.35 10.19
CA ILE A 68 0.12 2.41 9.07
C ILE A 68 1.41 1.61 9.21
N TYR A 69 1.27 0.29 9.31
CA TYR A 69 2.38 -0.65 9.34
C TYR A 69 2.24 -1.65 8.20
N LEU A 70 3.34 -1.91 7.48
CA LEU A 70 3.36 -2.92 6.44
C LEU A 70 3.37 -4.33 7.06
N LYS A 71 2.55 -5.24 6.51
CA LYS A 71 2.48 -6.62 6.97
C LYS A 71 2.29 -7.61 5.84
N GLU A 72 2.96 -8.75 5.95
CA GLU A 72 2.73 -9.90 5.08
C GLU A 72 1.72 -10.88 5.69
N GLY A 73 1.08 -11.68 4.83
CA GLY A 73 0.04 -12.64 5.22
C GLY A 73 -1.38 -12.23 4.80
N ASP A 74 -2.37 -12.98 5.31
CA ASP A 74 -3.75 -12.94 4.79
C ASP A 74 -4.69 -12.04 5.60
N ASP A 75 -4.43 -11.82 6.89
CA ASP A 75 -5.24 -10.91 7.71
C ASP A 75 -4.69 -9.47 7.68
N VAL A 76 -4.95 -8.81 6.55
CA VAL A 76 -4.43 -7.47 6.22
C VAL A 76 -5.49 -6.63 5.53
N ILE A 77 -5.33 -5.30 5.58
CA ILE A 77 -6.03 -4.40 4.66
C ILE A 77 -5.18 -4.35 3.38
N LYS A 78 -5.74 -4.84 2.27
CA LYS A 78 -5.08 -4.76 0.97
C LYS A 78 -5.45 -3.44 0.29
N ILE A 79 -4.45 -2.62 0.02
CA ILE A 79 -4.57 -1.39 -0.75
C ILE A 79 -3.95 -1.63 -2.13
N ILE A 80 -4.73 -1.40 -3.19
CA ILE A 80 -4.28 -1.54 -4.57
C ILE A 80 -4.32 -0.16 -5.23
N ILE A 81 -3.16 0.36 -5.60
CA ILE A 81 -3.03 1.64 -6.29
C ILE A 81 -2.76 1.35 -7.76
N SER A 82 -3.61 1.85 -8.66
CA SER A 82 -3.43 1.69 -10.11
C SER A 82 -2.89 2.97 -10.72
N PHE A 83 -1.74 2.88 -11.37
CA PHE A 83 -1.11 3.95 -12.12
C PHE A 83 -1.50 3.90 -13.60
N LYS A 84 -1.45 5.04 -14.28
CA LYS A 84 -1.73 5.12 -15.73
C LYS A 84 -0.50 4.78 -16.59
N GLU A 85 0.70 4.89 -16.03
CA GLU A 85 1.97 4.72 -16.75
C GLU A 85 2.50 3.28 -16.71
N ARG A 86 3.52 2.97 -17.52
CA ARG A 86 4.14 1.64 -17.56
C ARG A 86 5.06 1.41 -16.35
N HIS A 87 5.19 0.14 -15.97
CA HIS A 87 5.87 -0.35 -14.76
C HIS A 87 7.30 0.18 -14.53
N GLU A 88 8.09 0.31 -15.60
CA GLU A 88 9.51 0.69 -15.53
C GLU A 88 9.70 2.10 -14.95
N ASN A 89 8.87 3.06 -15.35
CA ASN A 89 8.93 4.43 -14.85
C ASN A 89 8.38 4.54 -13.42
N ILE A 90 7.32 3.80 -13.10
CA ILE A 90 6.65 3.85 -11.80
C ILE A 90 7.62 3.47 -10.68
N SER A 91 8.41 2.42 -10.87
CA SER A 91 9.37 1.97 -9.86
C SER A 91 10.39 3.04 -9.52
N GLU A 92 10.93 3.72 -10.54
CA GLU A 92 11.92 4.78 -10.37
C GLU A 92 11.30 6.04 -9.73
N GLU A 93 10.09 6.42 -10.15
CA GLU A 93 9.36 7.54 -9.56
C GLU A 93 9.04 7.32 -8.07
N LEU A 94 8.58 6.12 -7.70
CA LEU A 94 8.31 5.77 -6.30
C LEU A 94 9.59 5.79 -5.47
N ARG A 95 10.71 5.31 -6.01
CA ARG A 95 12.03 5.40 -5.36
C ARG A 95 12.47 6.85 -5.16
N LYS A 96 12.31 7.70 -6.18
CA LYS A 96 12.62 9.15 -6.10
C LYS A 96 11.74 9.84 -5.07
N PHE A 97 10.44 9.55 -5.08
CA PHE A 97 9.48 10.10 -4.12
C PHE A 97 9.86 9.73 -2.68
N ALA A 98 10.09 8.45 -2.41
CA ALA A 98 10.41 7.99 -1.07
C ALA A 98 11.78 8.53 -0.61
N SER A 99 12.76 8.63 -1.50
CA SER A 99 14.05 9.28 -1.20
C SER A 99 13.90 10.75 -0.80
N ARG A 100 12.92 11.47 -1.37
CA ARG A 100 12.59 12.86 -0.95
C ARG A 100 11.92 12.88 0.42
N ALA A 101 10.97 11.99 0.67
CA ALA A 101 10.26 11.88 1.96
C ALA A 101 11.21 11.49 3.12
N MET A 102 12.27 10.73 2.85
CA MET A 102 13.27 10.37 3.88
C MET A 102 14.21 11.54 4.24
N ARG A 103 14.37 12.53 3.35
CA ARG A 103 15.22 13.71 3.55
C ARG A 103 14.51 14.86 4.26
N SER A 104 13.17 14.89 4.25
CA SER A 104 12.37 15.73 5.15
C SER A 104 12.37 15.20 6.58
#